data_AF-A0A542SJY4-F1
#
_entry.id   AF-A0A542SJY4-F1
#
_cell.length_a   1.000
_cell.length_b   1.000
_cell.length_c   1.000
_cell.angle_alpha   90.00
_cell.angle_beta   90.00
_cell.angle_gamma   90.00
#
_symmetry.space_group_name_H-M   'P 1'
#
loop_
_entity.id
_entity.type
_entity.pdbx_description
1 polymer ?
#
loop_
_entity_poly.entity_id
_entity_poly.type
_entity_poly.pdbx_seq_one_letter_code
_entity_poly.pdbx_strand_id
1 'polypeptide(L)' 'MYEPLIFKMLLLLVLSLGILLIAIFPLIGKVHKGFATVSLVGGLSVILLLLFIIFGHPVLREAIFTYGLSF' A
#
# COMPACT_ATOMS: atom_id res chain seq x y z
N MET A 1 22.62 5.53 6.11
CA MET A 1 22.16 5.19 7.49
C MET A 1 20.72 5.66 7.79
N TYR A 2 20.03 6.33 6.85
CA TYR A 2 18.61 6.68 6.96
C TYR A 2 17.72 5.90 5.97
N GLU A 3 18.32 5.25 4.97
CA GLU A 3 17.62 4.47 3.95
C GLU A 3 16.57 3.49 4.49
N PRO A 4 16.79 2.68 5.54
CA PRO A 4 15.75 1.77 6.02
C PRO A 4 14.55 2.51 6.65
N LEU A 5 14.79 3.65 7.32
CA LEU A 5 13.73 4.45 7.94
C LEU A 5 12.87 5.17 6.89
N ILE A 6 13.50 5.74 5.87
CA ILE A 6 12.83 6.40 4.74
C ILE A 6 11.99 5.38 3.98
N PHE A 7 12.53 4.19 3.73
CA PHE A 7 11.81 3.13 3.04
C PHE A 7 10.57 2.68 3.83
N LYS A 8 10.71 2.49 5.15
CA LYS A 8 9.59 2.17 6.05
C LYS A 8 8.49 3.24 6.01
N MET A 9 8.87 4.51 6.17
CA MET A 9 7.91 5.62 6.13
C MET A 9 7.18 5.68 4.79
N LEU A 10 7.90 5.51 3.68
CA LEU A 10 7.32 5.46 2.35
C LEU A 10 6.34 4.28 2.22
N LEU A 11 6.71 3.10 2.70
CA LEU A 11 5.88 1.91 2.65
C LEU A 11 4.57 2.09 3.43
N LEU A 12 4.63 2.64 4.64
CA LEU A 12 3.46 2.96 5.45
C LEU A 12 2.57 4.03 4.80
N LEU A 13 3.18 5.07 4.22
CA LEU A 13 2.45 6.14 3.55
C LEU A 13 1.70 5.60 2.32
N VAL A 14 2.37 4.83 1.47
CA VAL A 14 1.77 4.21 0.28
C VAL A 14 0.68 3.21 0.66
N LEU A 15 0.89 2.42 1.71
CA LEU A 15 -0.12 1.48 2.23
C LEU A 15 -1.35 2.23 2.74
N SER A 16 -1.16 3.27 3.55
CA SER A 16 -2.24 4.11 4.07
C SER A 16 -3.01 4.78 2.94
N LEU A 17 -2.32 5.21 1.88
CA LEU A 17 -2.94 5.87 0.72
C LEU A 17 -3.75 4.86 -0.11
N GLY A 18 -3.25 3.64 -0.32
CA GLY A 18 -3.99 2.55 -0.95
C GLY A 18 -5.24 2.16 -0.18
N ILE A 19 -5.14 2.02 1.15
CA ILE A 19 -6.30 1.74 2.02
C ILE A 19 -7.31 2.89 1.96
N LEU A 20 -6.84 4.13 1.96
CA LEU A 20 -7.69 5.31 1.87
C LEU A 20 -8.48 5.34 0.56
N LEU A 21 -7.85 5.02 -0.58
CA LEU A 21 -8.54 4.90 -1.88
C LEU A 21 -9.66 3.83 -1.85
N ILE A 22 -9.43 2.72 -1.15
CA ILE A 22 -10.44 1.66 -0.98
C ILE A 22 -11.54 2.12 0.00
N ALA A 23 -11.18 2.80 1.10
CA ALA A 23 -12.13 3.27 2.09
C ALA A 23 -13.07 4.37 1.55
N ILE A 24 -12.59 5.19 0.61
CA ILE A 24 -13.36 6.25 -0.03
C ILE A 24 -14.26 5.70 -1.17
N PHE A 25 -14.02 4.48 -1.66
CA PHE A 25 -14.85 3.81 -2.68
C PHE A 25 -16.38 3.96 -2.49
N PRO A 26 -16.96 3.58 -1.33
CA PRO A 26 -18.41 3.68 -1.13
C PRO A 26 -18.91 5.13 -1.11
N LEU A 27 -18.04 6.09 -0.80
CA LEU A 27 -18.36 7.51 -0.79
C LEU A 27 -18.43 8.06 -2.22
N ILE A 28 -17.46 7.72 -3.07
CA ILE A 28 -17.43 8.10 -4.50
C ILE A 28 -18.52 7.38 -5.28
N GLY A 29 -18.83 6.13 -4.93
CA GLY A 29 -19.87 5.32 -5.58
C GLY A 29 -21.27 5.94 -5.52
N LYS A 30 -21.52 6.82 -4.53
CA LYS A 30 -22.76 7.59 -4.43
C LYS A 30 -22.87 8.72 -5.43
N VAL A 31 -21.75 9.21 -5.97
CA VAL A 31 -21.69 10.36 -6.88
C VAL A 31 -21.39 9.93 -8.31
N HIS A 32 -20.34 9.13 -8.51
CA HIS A 32 -19.93 8.65 -9.83
C HIS A 32 -19.39 7.21 -9.78
N LYS A 33 -20.19 6.26 -10.27
CA LYS A 33 -19.85 4.83 -10.31
C LYS A 33 -18.54 4.53 -11.06
N GLY A 34 -18.24 5.26 -12.14
CA GLY A 34 -17.01 5.09 -12.90
C GLY A 34 -15.75 5.42 -12.09
N PHE A 35 -15.76 6.58 -11.41
CA PHE A 35 -14.65 6.99 -10.54
C PHE A 35 -14.51 6.08 -9.31
N ALA A 36 -15.61 5.52 -8.81
CA ALA A 36 -15.56 4.58 -7.70
C ALA A 36 -14.78 3.32 -8.09
N THR A 37 -15.07 2.73 -9.25
CA THR A 37 -14.34 1.56 -9.75
C THR A 37 -12.85 1.88 -9.94
N VAL A 38 -12.51 3.05 -10.49
CA VAL A 38 -11.11 3.48 -10.64
C VAL A 38 -10.41 3.61 -9.29
N SER A 39 -11.08 4.17 -8.27
CA SER A 39 -10.53 4.29 -6.92
C SER A 39 -10.27 2.92 -6.28
N LEU A 40 -11.20 1.99 -6.44
CA LEU A 40 -11.09 0.64 -5.89
C LEU A 40 -9.99 -0.15 -6.59
N VAL A 41 -9.95 -0.15 -7.92
CA VAL A 41 -8.90 -0.81 -8.71
C VAL A 41 -7.54 -0.19 -8.42
N GLY A 42 -7.46 1.15 -8.36
CA GLY A 42 -6.22 1.86 -8.05
C GLY A 42 -5.68 1.51 -6.66
N GLY A 43 -6.53 1.53 -5.64
CA GLY A 43 -6.15 1.12 -4.28
C GLY A 43 -5.69 -0.34 -4.23
N LEU A 44 -6.40 -1.25 -4.92
CA LEU A 44 -6.03 -2.67 -4.98
C LEU A 44 -4.68 -2.89 -5.69
N SER A 45 -4.45 -2.19 -6.81
CA SER A 45 -3.19 -2.24 -7.56
C SER A 45 -2.01 -1.75 -6.73
N VAL A 46 -2.19 -0.70 -5.93
CA VAL A 46 -1.15 -0.19 -5.02
C VAL A 46 -0.77 -1.25 -3.97
N ILE A 47 -1.76 -1.93 -3.38
CA ILE A 47 -1.51 -3.02 -2.42
C ILE A 47 -0.79 -4.20 -3.08
N LEU A 48 -1.21 -4.59 -4.29
CA LEU A 48 -0.56 -5.65 -5.08
C LEU A 48 0.89 -5.31 -5.42
N LEU A 49 1.16 -4.06 -5.83
CA LEU A 49 2.52 -3.58 -6.11
C LEU A 49 3.40 -3.59 -4.87
N LEU A 50 2.84 -3.18 -3.72
CA LEU A 50 3.53 -3.24 -2.43
C LEU A 50 3.90 -4.68 -2.06
N LEU A 51 2.95 -5.61 -2.18
CA LEU A 51 3.20 -7.03 -1.96
C LEU A 51 4.28 -7.55 -2.90
N PHE A 52 4.21 -7.20 -4.19
CA PHE A 52 5.20 -7.60 -5.17
C PHE A 52 6.62 -7.11 -4.82
N ILE A 53 6.75 -5.85 -4.38
CA ILE A 53 8.04 -5.28 -3.95
C ILE A 53 8.57 -5.99 -2.69
N ILE A 54 7.69 -6.22 -1.71
CA ILE A 54 8.04 -6.90 -0.46
C ILE A 54 8.54 -8.33 -0.73
N PHE A 55 7.83 -9.09 -1.56
CA PHE A 55 8.19 -10.48 -1.87
C PHE A 55 9.35 -10.59 -2.88
N GLY A 56 9.50 -9.61 -3.78
CA GLY A 56 10.56 -9.57 -4.78
C GLY A 56 11.93 -9.15 -4.24
N HIS A 57 11.97 -8.51 -3.06
CA HIS A 57 13.22 -8.06 -2.46
C HIS A 57 13.57 -8.88 -1.21
N PRO A 58 14.54 -9.80 -1.27
CA PRO A 58 14.81 -10.78 -0.21
C PRO A 58 15.13 -10.12 1.14
N VAL A 59 15.84 -8.98 1.12
CA VAL A 59 16.17 -8.19 2.32
C VAL A 59 14.91 -7.65 3.02
N LEU A 60 13.90 -7.22 2.25
CA LEU A 60 12.66 -6.68 2.81
C LEU A 60 11.76 -7.80 3.32
N ARG A 61 11.74 -8.93 2.62
CA ARG A 61 11.06 -10.13 3.05
C ARG A 61 11.62 -10.62 4.39
N GLU A 62 12.93 -10.79 4.50
CA GLU A 62 13.57 -11.18 5.77
C GLU A 62 13.34 -10.15 6.87
N ALA A 63 13.37 -8.86 6.54
CA ALA A 63 13.11 -7.81 7.50
C ALA A 63 11.69 -7.93 8.08
N ILE A 64 10.68 -8.03 7.23
CA ILE A 64 9.27 -8.17 7.64
C ILE A 64 9.04 -9.49 8.39
N PHE A 65 9.67 -10.60 7.97
CA PHE A 65 9.54 -11.89 8.66
C PHE A 65 10.24 -11.90 10.03
N THR A 66 11.34 -11.17 10.19
CA THR A 66 12.16 -11.23 11.40
C THR A 66 11.74 -10.20 12.45
N TYR A 67 11.32 -8.99 12.06
CA TYR A 67 10.93 -7.93 13.01
C TYR A 67 9.49 -7.41 12.80
N GLY A 68 8.74 -8.02 11.89
CA GLY A 68 7.34 -7.63 11.60
C GLY A 68 7.22 -6.23 10.99
N LEU A 69 6.06 -5.60 11.21
CA LEU A 69 5.80 -4.19 10.87
C LEU A 69 6.49 -3.20 11.83
N SER A 70 7.32 -3.67 12.77
CA SER A 70 7.94 -2.82 13.80
C SER A 70 9.32 -2.26 13.43
N PHE A 71 9.96 -2.77 12.36
CA PHE A 71 11.15 -2.19 11.75
C PHE A 71 10.95 -0.73 11.43
#